data_AF-A0A839JE56-F1
#
_entry.id   AF-A0A839JE56-F1
#
_cell.length_a   1.000
_cell.length_b   1.000
_cell.length_c   1.000
_cell.angle_alpha   90.00
_cell.angle_beta   90.00
_cell.angle_gamma   90.00
#
_symmetry.space_group_name_H-M   'P 1'
#
loop_
_entity.id
_entity.type
_entity.pdbx_description
1 polymer ?
#
loop_
_entity_poly.entity_id
_entity_poly.type
_entity_poly.pdbx_seq_one_letter_code
_entity_poly.pdbx_strand_id
1 'polypeptide(L)'
;MATPCPTCVELTHDAELPRQPEEPFPTRWWHCDRCNNHLERYRGEADVTCRCGASYNAFGQRLRDSWRENPSWNHPEVGLDDLEGYERACVAAERY
;
A
#
# COMPACT_ATOMS: atom_id res chain seq x y z
N MET A 1 -26.82 -44.66 -16.96
CA MET A 1 -25.51 -45.17 -16.50
C MET A 1 -24.61 -43.96 -16.35
N ALA A 2 -24.34 -43.52 -15.12
CA ALA A 2 -23.54 -42.33 -14.87
C ALA A 2 -22.05 -42.69 -15.01
N THR A 3 -21.37 -42.02 -15.93
CA THR A 3 -19.93 -42.15 -16.14
C THR A 3 -19.21 -41.60 -14.90
N PRO A 4 -18.30 -42.35 -14.25
CA PRO A 4 -17.55 -41.81 -13.13
C PRO A 4 -16.58 -40.72 -13.60
N CYS A 5 -16.55 -39.62 -12.84
CA CYS A 5 -15.62 -38.50 -12.99
C CYS A 5 -14.17 -39.03 -12.95
N PRO A 6 -13.30 -38.65 -13.91
CA PRO A 6 -11.93 -39.11 -13.89
C PRO A 6 -11.21 -38.47 -12.70
N THR A 7 -10.92 -39.33 -11.73
CA THR A 7 -9.76 -39.29 -10.84
C THR A 7 -9.65 -38.05 -9.94
N CYS A 8 -10.17 -38.19 -8.72
CA CYS A 8 -9.42 -37.74 -7.55
C CYS A 8 -8.08 -38.49 -7.57
N VAL A 9 -7.02 -37.85 -8.05
CA VAL A 9 -5.66 -38.34 -7.82
C VAL A 9 -5.51 -38.44 -6.31
N GLU A 10 -5.34 -39.67 -5.79
CA GLU A 10 -4.85 -39.86 -4.43
C GLU A 10 -3.48 -39.21 -4.38
N LEU A 11 -3.42 -38.00 -3.82
CA LEU A 11 -2.18 -37.33 -3.52
C LEU A 11 -1.47 -38.19 -2.48
N THR A 12 -0.47 -38.95 -2.92
CA THR A 12 0.48 -39.56 -2.00
C THR A 12 1.12 -38.42 -1.22
N HIS A 13 1.13 -38.55 0.11
CA HIS A 13 1.61 -37.51 1.05
C HIS A 13 3.08 -37.13 0.83
N ASP A 14 3.81 -37.87 0.01
CA ASP A 14 5.26 -37.77 -0.18
C ASP A 14 5.67 -37.10 -1.51
N ALA A 15 4.71 -36.57 -2.29
CA ALA A 15 5.04 -35.76 -3.46
C ALA A 15 5.46 -34.36 -3.01
N GLU A 16 6.78 -34.16 -2.85
CA GLU A 16 7.35 -32.82 -2.66
C GLU A 16 7.11 -32.02 -3.95
N LEU A 17 6.02 -31.25 -3.96
CA LEU A 17 5.69 -30.34 -5.05
C LEU A 17 6.90 -29.44 -5.30
N PRO A 18 7.31 -29.22 -6.56
CA PRO A 18 8.40 -28.30 -6.85
C PRO A 18 8.06 -26.94 -6.21
N ARG A 19 8.93 -26.47 -5.31
CA ARG A 19 8.82 -25.13 -4.71
C ARG A 19 8.72 -24.14 -5.87
N GLN A 20 7.51 -23.61 -6.07
CA GLN A 20 7.32 -22.49 -6.96
C GLN A 20 8.24 -21.37 -6.45
N PRO A 21 8.96 -20.64 -7.32
CA PRO A 21 9.64 -19.43 -6.87
C PRO A 21 8.58 -18.58 -6.18
N GLU A 22 8.83 -18.25 -4.92
CA GLU A 22 7.90 -17.43 -4.14
C GLU A 22 7.89 -16.05 -4.79
N GLU A 23 6.94 -15.82 -5.71
CA GLU A 23 6.64 -14.47 -6.14
C GLU A 23 6.36 -13.66 -4.87
N PRO A 24 6.97 -12.47 -4.71
CA PRO A 24 6.78 -11.71 -3.50
C PRO A 24 5.28 -11.43 -3.35
N PHE A 25 4.68 -11.94 -2.28
CA PHE A 25 3.29 -11.63 -1.96
C PHE A 25 3.20 -10.24 -1.34
N PRO A 26 2.15 -9.46 -1.65
CA PRO A 26 1.93 -8.19 -0.99
C PRO A 26 1.79 -8.40 0.51
N THR A 27 2.56 -7.65 1.30
CA THR A 27 2.51 -7.73 2.77
C THR A 27 1.24 -7.09 3.31
N ARG A 28 0.69 -6.13 2.57
CA ARG A 28 -0.57 -5.47 2.88
C ARG A 28 -1.22 -5.01 1.58
N TRP A 29 -2.54 -4.98 1.56
CA TRP A 29 -3.32 -4.49 0.43
C TRP A 29 -4.59 -3.79 0.95
N TRP A 30 -5.13 -2.88 0.16
CA TRP A 30 -6.37 -2.18 0.45
C TRP A 30 -7.00 -1.62 -0.83
N HIS A 31 -8.23 -1.11 -0.72
CA HIS A 31 -8.85 -0.33 -1.79
C HIS A 31 -8.62 1.15 -1.55
N CYS A 32 -8.35 1.89 -2.62
CA CYS A 32 -8.25 3.34 -2.56
C CYS A 32 -9.61 3.97 -2.19
N ASP A 33 -9.67 4.78 -1.13
CA ASP A 33 -10.89 5.47 -0.68
C ASP A 33 -11.45 6.46 -1.70
N ARG A 34 -10.61 6.94 -2.64
CA ARG A 34 -11.03 7.91 -3.66
C ARG A 34 -11.60 7.25 -4.91
N CYS A 35 -10.96 6.19 -5.42
CA CYS A 35 -11.31 5.58 -6.71
C CYS A 35 -11.55 4.07 -6.68
N ASN A 36 -11.49 3.45 -5.50
CA ASN A 36 -11.69 2.02 -5.24
C ASN A 36 -10.70 1.06 -5.91
N ASN A 37 -9.66 1.57 -6.58
CA ASN A 37 -8.62 0.73 -7.16
C ASN A 37 -7.90 -0.10 -6.09
N HIS A 38 -7.57 -1.35 -6.42
CA HIS A 38 -6.76 -2.23 -5.60
C HIS A 38 -5.33 -1.69 -5.49
N LEU A 39 -4.80 -1.65 -4.27
CA LEU A 39 -3.45 -1.21 -3.96
C LEU A 39 -2.73 -2.31 -3.19
N GLU A 40 -1.54 -2.63 -3.65
CA GLU A 40 -0.65 -3.60 -3.05
C GLU A 40 0.56 -2.87 -2.48
N ARG A 41 1.04 -3.37 -1.34
CA ARG A 41 2.28 -2.91 -0.74
C ARG A 41 3.14 -4.10 -0.32
N TYR A 42 4.39 -4.11 -0.74
CA TYR A 42 5.37 -5.13 -0.43
C TYR A 42 6.24 -4.75 0.78
N ARG A 43 6.92 -5.74 1.36
CA ARG A 43 7.80 -5.52 2.51
C ARG A 43 8.96 -4.61 2.10
N GLY A 44 9.23 -3.59 2.91
CA GLY A 44 10.30 -2.61 2.63
C GLY A 44 9.83 -1.39 1.84
N GLU A 45 8.61 -1.40 1.28
CA GLU A 45 8.04 -0.21 0.65
C GLU A 45 7.58 0.81 1.70
N ALA A 46 7.78 2.08 1.36
CA ALA A 46 7.28 3.23 2.10
C ALA A 46 5.81 3.51 1.71
N ASP A 47 5.47 4.79 1.54
CA ASP A 47 4.14 5.23 1.17
C ASP A 47 3.80 4.86 -0.28
N VAL A 48 2.56 4.46 -0.53
CA VAL A 48 2.06 4.06 -1.85
C VAL A 48 1.12 5.13 -2.37
N THR A 49 1.27 5.51 -3.64
CA THR A 49 0.38 6.49 -4.30
C THR A 49 -0.46 5.79 -5.36
N CYS A 50 -1.77 5.88 -5.21
CA CYS A 50 -2.73 5.40 -6.20
C CYS A 50 -2.64 6.25 -7.47
N ARG A 51 -3.00 5.66 -8.62
CA ARG A 51 -3.09 6.38 -9.91
C ARG A 51 -4.03 7.59 -9.88
N CYS A 52 -4.99 7.63 -8.96
CA CYS A 52 -5.88 8.79 -8.78
C CYS A 52 -5.27 9.94 -7.95
N GLY A 53 -4.01 9.80 -7.52
CA GLY A 53 -3.28 10.78 -6.72
C GLY A 53 -3.42 10.62 -5.19
N ALA A 54 -4.31 9.75 -4.69
CA ALA A 54 -4.40 9.49 -3.25
C ALA A 54 -3.15 8.72 -2.77
N SER A 55 -2.49 9.23 -1.73
CA SER A 55 -1.35 8.57 -1.09
C SER A 55 -1.74 7.92 0.23
N TYR A 56 -1.04 6.84 0.58
CA TYR A 56 -1.28 6.03 1.77
C TYR A 56 0.04 5.72 2.43
N ASN A 57 0.09 5.79 3.76
CA ASN A 57 1.28 5.39 4.48
C ASN A 57 1.50 3.85 4.45
N ALA A 58 2.64 3.40 4.95
CA ALA A 58 2.97 1.97 4.99
C ALA A 58 1.94 1.09 5.75
N PHE A 59 1.09 1.70 6.59
CA PHE A 59 0.01 1.03 7.32
C PHE A 59 -1.34 1.07 6.59
N GLY A 60 -1.42 1.70 5.42
CA GLY A 60 -2.64 1.83 4.64
C GLY A 60 -3.56 2.95 5.11
N GLN A 61 -3.06 3.91 5.90
CA GLN A 61 -3.84 5.09 6.28
C GLN A 61 -3.74 6.14 5.19
N ARG A 62 -4.87 6.72 4.78
CA ARG A 62 -4.93 7.77 3.77
C ARG A 62 -4.22 9.03 4.25
N LEU A 63 -3.27 9.51 3.46
CA LEU A 63 -2.63 10.81 3.65
C LEU A 63 -3.51 11.92 3.10
N ARG A 64 -3.41 13.11 3.70
CA ARG A 64 -4.05 14.32 3.20
C ARG A 64 -3.50 14.68 1.81
N ASP A 65 -4.33 15.17 0.90
CA ASP A 65 -3.91 15.33 -0.50
C ASP A 65 -2.72 16.31 -0.69
N SER A 66 -2.60 17.32 0.19
CA SER A 66 -1.50 18.30 0.23
C SER A 66 -0.37 17.93 1.19
N TRP A 67 -0.25 16.66 1.61
CA TRP A 67 0.76 16.26 2.60
C TRP A 67 2.21 16.60 2.19
N ARG A 68 2.51 16.65 0.89
CA ARG A 68 3.84 17.00 0.37
C ARG A 68 4.16 18.49 0.44
N GLU A 69 3.17 19.33 0.70
CA GLU A 69 3.35 20.77 0.92
C GLU A 69 3.75 21.06 2.37
N ASN A 70 3.78 20.04 3.24
CA ASN A 70 4.29 20.17 4.59
C ASN A 70 5.77 20.59 4.53
N PRO A 71 6.18 21.75 5.09
CA PRO A 71 7.56 22.21 5.06
C PRO A 71 8.56 21.30 5.79
N SER A 72 8.09 20.37 6.63
CA SER A 72 8.96 19.34 7.23
C SER A 72 9.22 18.16 6.28
N TRP A 73 8.46 18.05 5.18
CA TRP A 73 8.62 16.99 4.19
C TRP A 73 9.90 17.20 3.36
N ASN A 74 10.84 16.24 3.42
CA ASN A 74 12.10 16.25 2.67
C ASN A 74 13.00 17.49 2.88
N HIS A 75 12.80 18.22 3.98
CA HIS A 75 13.54 19.45 4.29
C HIS A 75 14.10 19.41 5.72
N PRO A 76 15.00 18.46 6.03
CA PRO A 76 15.58 18.33 7.38
C PRO A 76 16.31 19.61 7.84
N GLU A 77 16.79 20.43 6.93
CA GLU A 77 17.43 21.72 7.20
C GLU A 77 16.51 22.77 7.81
N VAL A 78 15.20 22.65 7.59
CA VAL A 78 14.20 23.59 8.13
C VAL A 78 13.95 23.32 9.62
N GLY A 79 14.29 22.12 10.10
CA GLY A 79 14.24 21.76 11.52
C GLY A 79 12.83 21.73 12.10
N LEU A 80 11.80 21.56 11.26
CA LEU A 80 10.41 21.43 11.69
C LEU A 80 10.04 19.96 11.83
N ASP A 81 9.27 19.62 12.86
CA ASP A 81 8.61 18.34 12.92
C ASP A 81 7.35 18.28 12.02
N ASP A 82 6.75 17.09 11.91
CA ASP A 82 5.56 16.89 11.06
C ASP A 82 4.39 17.78 11.46
N LEU A 83 4.18 17.99 12.77
CA LEU A 83 3.09 18.80 13.30
C LEU A 83 3.35 20.29 13.06
N GLU A 84 4.53 20.79 13.38
CA GLU A 84 4.87 22.20 13.18
C GLU A 84 4.80 22.59 11.69
N GLY A 85 5.28 21.71 10.81
CA GLY A 85 5.17 21.93 9.39
C GLY A 85 3.72 21.87 8.89
N TYR A 86 2.91 20.94 9.42
CA TYR A 86 1.48 20.87 9.12
C TYR A 86 0.76 22.17 9.50
N GLU A 87 0.98 22.67 10.72
CA GLU A 87 0.36 23.91 11.21
C GLU A 87 0.73 25.11 10.33
N ARG A 88 2.00 25.22 9.90
CA ARG A 88 2.42 26.26 8.96
C ARG A 88 1.75 26.15 7.59
N ALA A 89 1.61 24.93 7.06
CA ALA A 89 0.91 24.71 5.79
C ALA A 89 -0.57 25.10 5.87
N CYS A 90 -1.24 24.79 7.00
CA CYS A 90 -2.62 25.21 7.24
C CYS A 90 -2.76 26.73 7.27
N VAL A 91 -1.91 27.44 8.03
CA VAL A 91 -1.92 28.92 8.07
C VAL A 91 -1.64 29.53 6.69
N ALA A 92 -0.76 28.92 5.89
CA ALA A 92 -0.48 29.38 4.53
C ALA A 92 -1.69 29.21 3.60
N ALA A 93 -2.44 28.12 3.75
CA ALA A 93 -3.64 27.83 2.97
C ALA A 93 -4.85 28.72 3.36
N GLU A 94 -4.97 29.14 4.61
CA GLU A 94 -6.02 30.06 5.09
C GLU A 94 -5.87 31.51 4.59
N ARG A 95 -4.68 31.87 4.10
CA ARG A 95 -4.36 33.23 3.64
C ARG A 95 -4.69 33.51 2.17
N TYR A 96 -5.26 32.54 1.47
CA TYR A 96 -5.70 32.62 0.08
C TYR A 96 -7.18 32.22 -0.06
#